data_AF-A0A239DBE7-F1
#
_entry.id   AF-A0A239DBE7-F1
#
_cell.length_a   1.000
_cell.length_b   1.000
_cell.length_c   1.000
_cell.angle_alpha   90.00
_cell.angle_beta   90.00
_cell.angle_gamma   90.00
#
_symmetry.space_group_name_H-M   'P 1'
#
loop_
_entity.id
_entity.type
_entity.pdbx_description
1 polymer ?
#
loop_
_entity_poly.entity_id
_entity_poly.type
_entity_poly.pdbx_seq_one_letter_code
_entity_poly.pdbx_strand_id
1 'polypeptide(L)'
;MGAKARLSLVAVMVVAAGLVGWRQSWRVWPPEPHVDQRLAAAALPVIDRHLQDGRAVVWRSSLPARLRPRWFCAEEPIEVQRQGSRIRVSLDAMCKDYAREGGDLVTRAGVRTPLLVTLDHGGEVPAVRHVARPVDGAGFRPSLERMFSARAIAEHDRRRRLGKGPDAPDAEAARAFGLPAGTRARPYDG
;
A
#
# COMPACT_ATOMS: atom_id res chain seq x y z
N MET A 1 -39.85 8.22 46.94
CA MET A 1 -38.53 7.97 46.32
C MET A 1 -38.00 9.28 45.77
N GLY A 2 -36.96 9.85 46.39
CA GLY A 2 -36.52 11.23 46.18
C GLY A 2 -35.77 11.47 44.87
N ALA A 3 -35.93 12.66 44.30
CA ALA A 3 -35.32 13.11 43.04
C ALA A 3 -33.79 12.88 42.96
N LYS A 4 -33.09 12.90 44.11
CA LYS A 4 -31.65 12.59 44.20
C LYS A 4 -31.32 11.17 43.69
N ALA A 5 -32.15 10.17 43.99
CA ALA A 5 -31.92 8.79 43.55
C ALA A 5 -32.09 8.62 42.02
N ARG A 6 -32.99 9.41 41.41
CA ARG A 6 -33.18 9.41 39.95
C ARG A 6 -32.01 10.09 39.23
N LEU A 7 -31.48 11.18 39.77
CA LEU A 7 -30.29 11.85 39.22
C LEU A 7 -29.03 10.96 39.28
N SER A 8 -28.81 10.26 40.39
CA SER A 8 -27.66 9.36 40.53
C SER A 8 -27.70 8.19 39.55
N LEU A 9 -28.88 7.60 39.30
CA LEU A 9 -29.06 6.52 38.34
C LEU A 9 -28.82 6.96 36.88
N VAL A 10 -29.28 8.16 36.52
CA VAL A 10 -29.05 8.73 35.17
C VAL A 10 -27.56 9.03 34.97
N ALA A 11 -26.89 9.62 35.96
CA ALA A 11 -25.45 9.90 35.88
C ALA A 11 -24.62 8.62 35.68
N VAL A 12 -24.93 7.55 36.43
CA VAL A 12 -24.23 6.26 36.30
C VAL A 12 -24.46 5.63 34.91
N MET A 13 -25.68 5.69 34.36
CA MET A 13 -25.94 5.17 33.02
C MET A 13 -25.21 5.95 31.92
N VAL A 14 -25.13 7.28 32.02
CA VAL A 14 -24.38 8.11 31.05
C VAL A 14 -22.88 7.80 31.10
N VAL A 15 -22.31 7.64 32.31
CA VAL A 15 -20.90 7.26 32.48
C VAL A 15 -20.64 5.85 31.94
N ALA A 16 -21.51 4.88 32.24
CA ALA A 16 -21.38 3.52 31.74
C ALA A 16 -21.48 3.44 30.20
N ALA A 17 -22.44 4.15 29.60
CA ALA A 17 -22.58 4.22 28.15
C ALA A 17 -21.39 4.92 27.48
N GLY A 18 -20.88 6.01 28.06
CA GLY A 18 -19.69 6.71 27.59
C GLY A 18 -18.43 5.83 27.63
N LEU A 19 -18.24 5.06 28.71
CA LEU A 19 -17.11 4.12 28.84
C LEU A 19 -17.20 2.96 27.85
N VAL A 20 -18.40 2.42 27.59
CA VAL A 20 -18.61 1.37 26.59
C VAL A 20 -18.41 1.91 25.16
N GLY A 21 -18.90 3.11 24.86
CA GLY A 21 -18.67 3.78 23.58
C GLY A 21 -17.18 4.03 23.32
N TRP A 22 -16.45 4.55 24.32
CA TRP A 22 -15.00 4.74 24.24
C TRP A 22 -14.27 3.40 24.08
N ARG A 23 -14.64 2.39 24.85
CA ARG A 23 -14.12 1.02 24.74
C ARG A 23 -14.57 0.29 23.49
N GLN A 24 -15.42 0.82 22.63
CA GLN A 24 -15.71 0.26 21.30
C GLN A 24 -15.26 1.18 20.16
N SER A 25 -14.73 2.36 20.48
CA SER A 25 -14.25 3.32 19.49
C SER A 25 -13.15 2.73 18.60
N TRP A 26 -12.25 1.90 19.13
CA TRP A 26 -11.25 1.12 18.38
C TRP A 26 -11.82 0.18 17.31
N ARG A 27 -13.10 -0.21 17.38
CA ARG A 27 -13.76 -1.00 16.32
C ARG A 27 -14.18 -0.12 15.14
N VAL A 28 -14.36 1.18 15.35
CA VAL A 28 -14.80 2.15 14.34
C VAL A 28 -13.63 3.02 13.84
N TRP A 29 -12.66 3.32 14.73
CA TRP A 29 -11.38 3.97 14.46
C TRP A 29 -10.26 3.12 15.06
N PRO A 30 -9.87 2.01 14.41
CA PRO A 30 -8.70 1.27 14.84
C PRO A 30 -7.46 2.17 14.82
N PRO A 31 -6.55 2.01 15.78
CA PRO A 31 -5.29 2.76 15.78
C PRO A 31 -4.52 2.47 14.49
N GLU A 32 -3.75 3.45 14.03
CA GLU A 32 -2.92 3.30 12.84
C GLU A 32 -2.07 2.01 12.93
N PRO A 33 -2.03 1.21 11.86
CA PRO A 33 -1.20 0.02 11.82
C PRO A 33 0.27 0.39 12.04
N HIS A 34 0.97 -0.45 12.79
CA HIS A 34 2.39 -0.22 13.05
C HIS A 34 3.22 -0.53 11.79
N VAL A 35 4.07 0.42 11.41
CA VAL A 35 5.11 0.23 10.39
C VAL A 35 6.45 0.25 11.11
N ASP A 36 7.05 -0.93 11.29
CA ASP A 36 8.43 -1.03 11.75
C ASP A 36 9.35 -0.49 10.66
N GLN A 37 9.91 0.70 10.90
CA GLN A 37 10.73 1.42 9.92
C GLN A 37 11.99 0.66 9.53
N ARG A 38 12.57 -0.14 10.43
CA ARG A 38 13.78 -0.93 10.12
C ARG A 38 13.44 -2.09 9.21
N LEU A 39 12.35 -2.80 9.50
CA LEU A 39 11.86 -3.88 8.64
C LEU A 39 11.39 -3.35 7.30
N ALA A 40 10.70 -2.20 7.29
CA ALA A 40 10.28 -1.54 6.05
C ALA A 40 11.49 -1.16 5.18
N ALA A 41 12.51 -0.52 5.77
CA ALA A 41 13.74 -0.15 5.06
C ALA A 41 14.48 -1.36 4.47
N ALA A 42 14.46 -2.51 5.16
CA ALA A 42 15.06 -3.74 4.66
C ALA A 42 14.20 -4.43 3.58
N ALA A 43 12.87 -4.35 3.68
CA ALA A 43 11.95 -5.06 2.78
C ALA A 43 11.71 -4.30 1.47
N LEU A 44 11.48 -2.98 1.52
CA LEU A 44 11.02 -2.20 0.37
C LEU A 44 11.94 -2.32 -0.86
N PRO A 45 13.28 -2.23 -0.76
CA PRO A 45 14.15 -2.36 -1.94
C PRO A 45 14.07 -3.74 -2.63
N VAL A 46 13.79 -4.79 -1.85
CA VAL A 46 13.63 -6.15 -2.39
C VAL A 46 12.26 -6.31 -3.05
N ILE A 47 11.23 -5.71 -2.44
CA ILE A 47 9.87 -5.69 -2.99
C ILE A 47 9.87 -4.94 -4.33
N ASP A 48 10.39 -3.73 -4.36
CA ASP A 48 10.45 -2.88 -5.57
C ASP A 48 11.08 -3.64 -6.74
N ARG A 49 12.30 -4.16 -6.56
CA ARG A 49 12.97 -4.97 -7.59
C ARG A 49 12.13 -6.16 -8.04
N HIS A 50 11.49 -6.87 -7.11
CA HIS A 50 10.65 -8.00 -7.45
C HIS A 50 9.41 -7.61 -8.29
N LEU A 51 8.81 -6.44 -7.99
CA LEU A 51 7.67 -5.94 -8.75
C LEU A 51 8.09 -5.45 -10.15
N GLN A 52 9.23 -4.76 -10.27
CA GLN A 52 9.79 -4.30 -11.54
C GLN A 52 10.15 -5.47 -12.49
N ASP A 53 10.55 -6.62 -11.93
CA ASP A 53 10.97 -7.80 -12.68
C ASP A 53 9.85 -8.60 -13.39
N GLY A 54 8.58 -8.15 -13.36
CA GLY A 54 7.51 -8.86 -14.09
C GLY A 54 6.79 -9.96 -13.32
N ARG A 55 7.06 -10.13 -12.02
CA ARG A 55 6.68 -11.36 -11.30
C ARG A 55 5.32 -11.31 -10.60
N ALA A 56 4.61 -10.18 -10.58
CA ALA A 56 3.36 -10.05 -9.82
C ALA A 56 2.29 -9.13 -10.43
N VAL A 57 2.64 -7.86 -10.68
CA VAL A 57 1.66 -6.81 -11.08
C VAL A 57 1.94 -6.17 -12.42
N VAL A 58 3.15 -6.31 -12.94
CA VAL A 58 3.53 -5.75 -14.23
C VAL A 58 3.47 -6.81 -15.33
N TRP A 59 3.18 -6.40 -16.56
CA TRP A 59 3.04 -7.26 -17.73
C TRP A 59 3.94 -6.78 -18.87
N ARG A 60 3.88 -7.42 -20.04
CA ARG A 60 4.61 -6.91 -21.21
C ARG A 60 4.19 -5.46 -21.50
N SER A 61 5.14 -4.54 -21.54
CA SER A 61 4.86 -3.13 -21.82
C SER A 61 4.10 -2.96 -23.14
N SER A 62 3.17 -2.01 -23.16
CA SER A 62 2.40 -1.65 -24.35
C SER A 62 3.10 -0.57 -25.20
N LEU A 63 4.27 -0.09 -24.75
CA LEU A 63 5.14 0.79 -25.53
C LEU A 63 5.91 0.00 -26.61
N PRO A 64 6.27 0.63 -27.74
CA PRO A 64 7.06 -0.01 -28.79
C PRO A 64 8.40 -0.51 -28.28
N ALA A 65 8.79 -1.72 -28.69
CA ALA A 65 10.05 -2.34 -28.27
C ALA A 65 11.29 -1.50 -28.61
N ARG A 66 11.23 -0.72 -29.70
CA ARG A 66 12.29 0.23 -30.10
C ARG A 66 12.63 1.27 -29.03
N LEU A 67 11.67 1.60 -28.16
CA LEU A 67 11.85 2.55 -27.06
C LEU A 67 12.48 1.90 -25.82
N ARG A 68 12.70 0.57 -25.84
CA ARG A 68 13.25 -0.22 -24.73
C ARG A 68 12.54 0.07 -23.40
N PRO A 69 11.22 -0.13 -23.33
CA PRO A 69 10.45 0.23 -22.15
C PRO A 69 10.83 -0.60 -20.93
N ARG A 70 10.70 0.00 -19.75
CA ARG A 70 10.96 -0.59 -18.45
C ARG A 70 9.84 -0.25 -17.47
N TRP A 71 9.54 -1.16 -16.57
CA TRP A 71 8.61 -0.90 -15.47
C TRP A 71 9.34 -0.29 -14.28
N PHE A 72 8.67 0.65 -13.63
CA PHE A 72 9.08 1.23 -12.37
C PHE A 72 7.88 1.20 -11.42
N CYS A 73 8.15 1.02 -10.14
CA CYS A 73 7.12 0.93 -9.10
C CYS A 73 7.42 1.92 -7.96
N ALA A 74 6.36 2.34 -7.29
CA ALA A 74 6.43 3.07 -6.04
C ALA A 74 5.53 2.38 -5.03
N GLU A 75 6.10 1.99 -3.90
CA GLU A 75 5.41 1.28 -2.81
C GLU A 75 5.29 2.17 -1.58
N GLU A 76 4.10 2.20 -1.00
CA GLU A 76 3.85 2.86 0.28
C GLU A 76 3.35 1.82 1.29
N PRO A 77 4.15 1.46 2.31
CA PRO A 77 3.73 0.49 3.31
C PRO A 77 2.54 1.02 4.11
N ILE A 78 1.58 0.14 4.32
CA ILE A 78 0.42 0.33 5.19
C ILE A 78 0.71 -0.33 6.54
N GLU A 79 1.22 -1.56 6.52
CA GLU A 79 1.51 -2.32 7.73
C GLU A 79 2.69 -3.26 7.48
N VAL A 80 3.59 -3.36 8.47
CA VAL A 80 4.71 -4.31 8.45
C VAL A 80 4.65 -5.17 9.70
N GLN A 81 4.48 -6.47 9.51
CA GLN A 81 4.41 -7.44 10.61
C GLN A 81 5.51 -8.48 10.47
N ARG A 82 6.21 -8.76 11.57
CA ARG A 82 7.06 -9.93 11.69
C ARG A 82 6.28 -11.11 12.26
N GLN A 83 6.33 -12.25 11.60
CA GLN A 83 5.71 -13.51 12.02
C GLN A 83 6.79 -14.60 12.02
N GLY A 84 7.48 -14.74 13.16
CA GLY A 84 8.65 -15.62 13.26
C GLY A 84 9.77 -15.20 12.31
N SER A 85 10.10 -16.08 11.36
CA SER A 85 11.09 -15.84 10.30
C SER A 85 10.53 -15.15 9.06
N ARG A 86 9.24 -14.81 9.03
CA ARG A 86 8.59 -14.14 7.90
C ARG A 86 8.29 -12.68 8.20
N ILE A 87 8.33 -11.87 7.16
CA ILE A 87 7.85 -10.49 7.17
C ILE A 87 6.63 -10.42 6.24
N ARG A 88 5.54 -9.84 6.71
CA ARG A 88 4.37 -9.52 5.91
C ARG A 88 4.28 -8.01 5.78
N VAL A 89 4.20 -7.54 4.55
CA VAL A 89 4.08 -6.12 4.22
C VAL A 89 2.77 -5.94 3.46
N SER A 90 1.80 -5.30 4.11
CA SER A 90 0.61 -4.76 3.44
C SER A 90 1.01 -3.38 2.90
N LEU A 91 0.83 -3.13 1.61
CA LEU A 91 1.25 -1.88 0.96
C LEU A 91 0.31 -1.49 -0.17
N ASP A 92 0.31 -0.22 -0.53
CA ASP A 92 -0.20 0.25 -1.83
C ASP A 92 0.97 0.36 -2.80
N ALA A 93 0.79 -0.14 -4.04
CA ALA A 93 1.79 -0.01 -5.10
C ALA A 93 1.22 0.78 -6.29
N MET A 94 2.05 1.62 -6.91
CA MET A 94 1.83 2.26 -8.21
C MET A 94 2.96 1.85 -9.14
N CYS A 95 2.66 1.06 -10.17
CA CYS A 95 3.63 0.67 -11.19
C CYS A 95 3.22 1.23 -12.54
N LYS A 96 4.18 1.73 -13.33
CA LYS A 96 3.95 2.23 -14.69
C LYS A 96 5.06 1.75 -15.61
N ASP A 97 4.72 1.57 -16.88
CA ASP A 97 5.72 1.38 -17.92
C ASP A 97 6.23 2.74 -18.39
N TYR A 98 7.53 2.81 -18.64
CA TYR A 98 8.19 4.03 -19.05
C TYR A 98 9.16 3.73 -20.17
N ALA A 99 9.31 4.71 -21.04
CA ALA A 99 10.42 4.76 -21.97
C ALA A 99 10.89 6.20 -22.14
N ARG A 100 12.05 6.34 -22.79
CA ARG A 100 12.54 7.63 -23.23
C ARG A 100 12.25 7.82 -24.71
N GLU A 101 11.73 8.99 -25.05
CA GLU A 101 11.56 9.42 -26.44
C GLU A 101 12.19 10.81 -26.59
N GLY A 102 13.38 10.88 -27.19
CA GLY A 102 14.14 12.12 -27.27
C GLY A 102 14.52 12.66 -25.89
N GLY A 103 14.02 13.86 -25.55
CA GLY A 103 14.19 14.50 -24.24
C GLY A 103 13.09 14.17 -23.23
N ASP A 104 12.08 13.39 -23.62
CA ASP A 104 10.88 13.17 -22.83
C ASP A 104 10.88 11.80 -22.15
N LEU A 105 10.20 11.75 -21.00
CA LEU A 105 9.75 10.54 -20.37
C LEU A 105 8.31 10.25 -20.84
N VAL A 106 8.07 9.06 -21.39
CA VAL A 106 6.75 8.67 -21.89
C VAL A 106 6.26 7.41 -21.19
N THR A 107 4.93 7.29 -21.03
CA THR A 107 4.26 6.16 -20.37
C THR A 107 2.96 5.82 -21.08
N ARG A 108 2.49 4.57 -20.99
CA ARG A 108 1.21 4.16 -21.61
C ARG A 108 0.36 3.28 -20.72
N ALA A 109 0.99 2.43 -19.91
CA ALA A 109 0.34 1.50 -19.01
C ALA A 109 0.73 1.78 -17.56
N GLY A 110 -0.23 1.55 -16.67
CA GLY A 110 0.01 1.61 -15.23
C GLY A 110 -1.03 0.85 -14.44
N VAL A 111 -0.66 0.49 -13.23
CA VAL A 111 -1.54 -0.17 -12.27
C VAL A 111 -1.29 0.42 -10.90
N ARG A 112 -2.38 0.71 -10.19
CA ARG A 112 -2.35 1.05 -8.77
C ARG A 112 -3.20 0.04 -8.01
N THR A 113 -2.59 -0.71 -7.10
CA THR A 113 -3.30 -1.79 -6.39
C THR A 113 -2.68 -2.05 -5.02
N PRO A 114 -3.49 -2.39 -3.99
CA PRO A 114 -2.95 -2.87 -2.73
C PRO A 114 -2.38 -4.28 -2.90
N LEU A 115 -1.28 -4.56 -2.21
CA LEU A 115 -0.58 -5.84 -2.23
C LEU A 115 -0.27 -6.30 -0.81
N LEU A 116 -0.28 -7.62 -0.62
CA LEU A 116 0.36 -8.25 0.52
C LEU A 116 1.61 -8.97 0.02
N VAL A 117 2.77 -8.52 0.47
CA VAL A 117 4.05 -9.16 0.16
C VAL A 117 4.54 -9.92 1.37
N THR A 118 4.84 -11.20 1.18
CA THR A 118 5.47 -12.05 2.20
C THR A 118 6.92 -12.29 1.83
N LEU A 119 7.81 -11.97 2.76
CA LEU A 119 9.25 -12.18 2.64
C LEU A 119 9.71 -13.20 3.68
N ASP A 120 10.73 -13.98 3.33
CA ASP A 120 11.53 -14.70 4.31
C ASP A 120 12.64 -13.78 4.81
N HIS A 121 12.87 -13.79 6.12
CA HIS A 121 13.91 -13.05 6.83
C HIS A 121 14.91 -13.99 7.51
N GLY A 122 15.10 -15.19 6.94
CA GLY A 122 16.02 -16.19 7.47
C GLY A 122 17.49 -16.01 7.07
N GLY A 123 17.78 -15.09 6.16
CA GLY A 123 19.15 -14.75 5.70
C GLY A 123 19.46 -13.26 5.88
N GLU A 124 20.66 -12.84 5.47
CA GLU A 124 21.12 -11.45 5.63
C GLU A 124 20.25 -10.42 4.88
N VAL A 125 19.69 -10.82 3.73
CA VAL A 125 18.77 -10.00 2.93
C VAL A 125 17.41 -10.70 2.87
N PRO A 126 16.29 -10.00 3.15
CA PRO A 126 14.96 -10.57 2.97
C PRO A 126 14.74 -11.03 1.52
N ALA A 127 14.02 -12.14 1.33
CA ALA A 127 13.67 -12.62 -0.01
C ALA A 127 12.16 -12.70 -0.18
N VAL A 128 11.63 -12.10 -1.26
CA VAL A 128 10.20 -12.19 -1.57
C VAL A 128 9.83 -13.64 -1.86
N ARG A 129 8.86 -14.17 -1.11
CA ARG A 129 8.30 -15.50 -1.29
C ARG A 129 6.99 -15.50 -2.05
N HIS A 130 6.13 -14.54 -1.72
CA HIS A 130 4.79 -14.50 -2.27
C HIS A 130 4.28 -13.07 -2.33
N VAL A 131 3.58 -12.75 -3.42
CA VAL A 131 2.84 -11.50 -3.59
C VAL A 131 1.39 -11.87 -3.83
N ALA A 132 0.52 -11.50 -2.90
CA ALA A 132 -0.93 -11.66 -3.05
C ALA A 132 -1.55 -10.35 -3.55
N ARG A 133 -2.49 -10.49 -4.47
CA ARG A 133 -3.30 -9.40 -5.04
C ARG A 133 -4.76 -9.60 -4.66
N PRO A 134 -5.53 -8.53 -4.41
CA PRO A 134 -6.97 -8.66 -4.33
C PRO A 134 -7.53 -9.11 -5.68
N VAL A 135 -8.66 -9.81 -5.64
CA VAL A 135 -9.45 -10.17 -6.82
C VAL A 135 -10.14 -8.89 -7.34
N ASP A 136 -10.39 -8.81 -8.64
CA ASP A 136 -11.10 -7.67 -9.20
C ASP A 136 -12.62 -7.71 -8.93
N GLY A 137 -13.29 -6.57 -9.14
CA GLY A 137 -14.75 -6.46 -9.07
C GLY A 137 -15.34 -6.74 -7.68
N ALA A 138 -16.46 -7.46 -7.63
CA ALA A 138 -17.17 -7.76 -6.37
C ALA A 138 -16.33 -8.59 -5.37
N GLY A 139 -15.29 -9.29 -5.86
CA GLY A 139 -14.36 -10.04 -5.03
C GLY A 139 -13.28 -9.21 -4.34
N PHE A 140 -13.16 -7.91 -4.69
CA PHE A 140 -12.08 -7.05 -4.20
C PHE A 140 -12.07 -6.91 -2.69
N ARG A 141 -13.17 -6.45 -2.09
CA ARG A 141 -13.23 -6.24 -0.64
C ARG A 141 -13.04 -7.54 0.15
N PRO A 142 -13.77 -8.64 -0.14
CA PRO A 142 -13.58 -9.89 0.59
C PRO A 142 -12.18 -10.47 0.47
N SER A 143 -11.51 -10.31 -0.68
CA SER A 143 -10.13 -10.77 -0.84
C SER A 143 -9.13 -9.91 -0.08
N LEU A 144 -9.29 -8.60 -0.11
CA LEU A 144 -8.47 -7.67 0.69
C LEU A 144 -8.61 -7.96 2.20
N GLU A 145 -9.83 -8.27 2.66
CA GLU A 145 -10.11 -8.66 4.05
C GLU A 145 -9.41 -9.95 4.50
N ARG A 146 -9.13 -10.87 3.57
CA ARG A 146 -8.33 -12.07 3.87
C ARG A 146 -6.82 -11.82 3.84
N MET A 147 -6.39 -10.80 3.10
CA MET A 147 -4.97 -10.45 2.93
C MET A 147 -4.46 -9.59 4.07
N PHE A 148 -5.21 -8.54 4.43
CA PHE A 148 -4.80 -7.48 5.33
C PHE A 148 -5.37 -7.69 6.74
N SER A 149 -4.70 -7.15 7.75
CA SER A 149 -5.31 -7.03 9.07
C SER A 149 -6.45 -6.01 9.05
N ALA A 150 -7.36 -6.08 10.03
CA ALA A 150 -8.42 -5.08 10.18
C ALA A 150 -7.87 -3.64 10.30
N ARG A 151 -6.69 -3.46 10.92
CA ARG A 151 -6.03 -2.14 11.03
C ARG A 151 -5.52 -1.67 9.67
N ALA A 152 -4.87 -2.54 8.91
CA ALA A 152 -4.40 -2.23 7.56
C ALA A 152 -5.56 -1.90 6.61
N ILE A 153 -6.71 -2.58 6.73
CA ILE A 153 -7.91 -2.28 5.94
C ILE A 153 -8.45 -0.90 6.27
N ALA A 154 -8.61 -0.59 7.55
CA ALA A 154 -9.10 0.72 7.97
C ALA A 154 -8.17 1.85 7.53
N GLU A 155 -6.86 1.61 7.57
CA GLU A 155 -5.87 2.56 7.07
C GLU A 155 -5.92 2.73 5.56
N HIS A 156 -5.99 1.63 4.81
CA HIS A 156 -6.17 1.67 3.36
C HIS A 156 -7.43 2.48 2.99
N ASP A 157 -8.56 2.21 3.64
CA ASP A 157 -9.81 2.95 3.43
C ASP A 157 -9.66 4.44 3.75
N ARG A 158 -8.93 4.77 4.83
CA ARG A 158 -8.63 6.16 5.20
C ARG A 158 -7.81 6.84 4.11
N ARG A 159 -6.73 6.23 3.64
CA ARG A 159 -5.89 6.78 2.55
C ARG A 159 -6.70 6.98 1.27
N ARG A 160 -7.52 5.99 0.90
CA ARG A 160 -8.44 6.07 -0.26
C ARG A 160 -9.40 7.25 -0.16
N ARG A 161 -10.06 7.45 0.99
CA ARG A 161 -10.96 8.60 1.20
C ARG A 161 -10.24 9.96 1.11
N LEU A 162 -8.98 10.00 1.52
CA LEU A 162 -8.15 11.20 1.47
C LEU A 162 -7.44 11.39 0.12
N GLY A 163 -7.62 10.49 -0.84
CA GLY A 163 -6.88 10.52 -2.11
C GLY A 163 -5.37 10.26 -1.96
N LYS A 164 -4.93 9.72 -0.81
CA LYS A 164 -3.52 9.44 -0.52
C LYS A 164 -3.06 8.09 -1.07
N GLY A 165 -1.76 7.98 -1.30
CA GLY A 165 -0.99 6.76 -1.57
C GLY A 165 0.17 7.05 -2.50
N PRO A 166 0.84 6.03 -3.08
CA PRO A 166 2.10 6.23 -3.76
C PRO A 166 1.93 7.12 -4.99
N ASP A 167 2.82 8.12 -5.09
CA ASP A 167 3.00 8.92 -6.29
C ASP A 167 3.51 8.05 -7.44
N ALA A 168 3.33 8.53 -8.67
CA ALA A 168 3.92 7.85 -9.82
C ALA A 168 5.46 7.85 -9.72
N PRO A 169 6.15 6.75 -10.05
CA PRO A 169 7.61 6.63 -9.98
C PRO A 169 8.34 7.38 -11.11
N ASP A 170 7.78 8.51 -11.57
CA ASP A 170 8.30 9.32 -12.68
C ASP A 170 9.73 9.80 -12.38
N ALA A 171 10.01 10.19 -11.13
CA ALA A 171 11.34 10.66 -10.74
C ALA A 171 12.40 9.55 -10.79
N GLU A 172 12.03 8.32 -10.43
CA GLU A 172 12.93 7.17 -10.55
C GLU A 172 13.16 6.79 -12.00
N ALA A 173 12.08 6.71 -12.78
CA ALA A 173 12.15 6.42 -14.20
C ALA A 173 13.00 7.47 -14.94
N ALA A 174 12.79 8.76 -14.67
CA ALA A 174 13.59 9.85 -15.25
C ALA A 174 15.09 9.67 -14.99
N ARG A 175 15.48 9.40 -13.73
CA ARG A 175 16.89 9.12 -13.39
C ARG A 175 17.42 7.91 -14.15
N ALA A 176 16.65 6.84 -14.22
CA ALA A 176 17.05 5.60 -14.89
C ALA A 176 17.21 5.76 -16.42
N PHE A 177 16.55 6.75 -17.02
CA PHE A 177 16.70 7.10 -18.44
C PHE A 177 17.67 8.26 -18.71
N GLY A 178 18.35 8.76 -17.66
CA GLY A 178 19.30 9.87 -17.77
C GLY A 178 18.66 11.22 -18.03
N LEU A 179 17.44 11.43 -17.54
CA LEU A 179 16.68 12.69 -17.64
C LEU A 179 16.82 13.50 -16.34
N PRO A 180 16.58 14.82 -16.37
CA PRO A 180 16.60 15.67 -15.18
C PRO A 180 15.68 15.16 -14.06
N ALA A 181 16.10 15.42 -12.82
CA ALA A 181 15.23 15.20 -11.67
C ALA A 181 13.97 16.07 -11.81
N GLY A 182 12.78 15.45 -11.71
CA GLY A 182 11.50 16.13 -11.83
C GLY A 182 10.85 16.08 -13.21
N THR A 183 11.50 15.47 -14.22
CA THR A 183 10.82 15.15 -15.49
C THR A 183 9.60 14.27 -15.22
N ARG A 184 8.41 14.79 -15.53
CA ARG A 184 7.15 14.05 -15.45
C ARG A 184 6.91 13.28 -16.73
N ALA A 185 6.26 12.12 -16.61
CA ALA A 185 5.90 11.35 -17.78
C ALA A 185 4.66 11.94 -18.47
N ARG A 186 4.69 12.00 -19.79
CA ARG A 186 3.51 12.26 -20.62
C ARG A 186 2.96 10.96 -21.21
N PRO A 187 1.65 10.89 -21.53
CA PRO A 187 1.10 9.80 -22.32
C PRO A 187 1.87 9.63 -23.64
N TYR A 188 2.06 8.38 -24.05
CA TYR A 188 2.64 8.06 -25.35
C TYR A 188 1.54 7.90 -26.41
N ASP A 189 1.47 8.87 -27.32
CA ASP A 189 0.37 9.02 -28.30
C ASP A 189 0.52 8.15 -29.56
N GLY A 190 1.67 7.50 -29.77
CA GLY A 190 1.93 6.65 -30.94
C GLY A 190 2.93 7.25 -31.91
#